data_AF-A0A8S3Q3X6-F1
#
_entry.id   AF-A0A8S3Q3X6-F1
#
_cell.length_a   1.000
_cell.length_b   1.000
_cell.length_c   1.000
_cell.angle_alpha   90.00
_cell.angle_beta   90.00
_cell.angle_gamma   90.00
#
_symmetry.space_group_name_H-M   'P 1'
#
loop_
_entity.id
_entity.type
_entity.pdbx_description
1 polymer ?
#
loop_
_entity_poly.entity_id
_entity_poly.type
_entity_poly.pdbx_seq_one_letter_code
_entity_poly.pdbx_strand_id
1 'polypeptide(L)'
;MEAASRMTLCGICKQKRVCCSAVVWCTECHNGLCSECQNNHDVVMTNHSTITVDAYLNLPPFIKSLPLVCKEHNKKLEKYCFDHNTPFCLLCNEKYHEYCAAAVVDLDTMIPNIKSSPAIENIGIKLKEIVGILQKLRLDRSENLLKLEENRIKIKNKIELFRKNINEEIDNYMQDVDLAVEKTKTEIDQLLGNIVKKRGSNVRIK
;
A
#
# COMPACT_ATOMS: atom_id res chain seq x y z
N MET A 1 18.03 9.74 -6.85
CA MET A 1 17.78 9.45 -8.29
C MET A 1 19.06 9.15 -9.08
N GLU A 2 20.27 9.51 -8.62
CA GLU A 2 21.53 9.24 -9.38
C GLU A 2 21.99 7.78 -9.44
N ALA A 3 21.59 6.91 -8.50
CA ALA A 3 22.03 5.51 -8.47
C ALA A 3 21.41 4.68 -9.61
N ALA A 4 20.14 4.93 -9.95
CA ALA A 4 19.44 4.22 -11.03
C ALA A 4 20.05 4.55 -12.40
N SER A 5 20.51 5.80 -12.59
CA SER A 5 21.08 6.25 -13.87
C SER A 5 22.49 5.71 -14.16
N ARG A 6 23.18 5.15 -13.16
CA ARG A 6 24.49 4.47 -13.35
C ARG A 6 24.34 3.02 -13.78
N MET A 7 23.23 2.37 -13.45
CA MET A 7 22.96 0.95 -13.76
C MET A 7 22.40 0.73 -15.18
N THR A 8 21.89 1.79 -15.81
CA THR A 8 21.29 1.74 -17.15
C THR A 8 22.29 2.01 -18.28
N LEU A 9 23.54 2.36 -17.95
CA LEU A 9 24.57 2.70 -18.92
C LEU A 9 25.69 1.65 -18.90
N CYS A 10 26.27 1.42 -20.08
CA CYS A 10 27.44 0.57 -20.20
C CYS A 10 28.64 1.21 -19.48
N GLY A 11 29.20 0.52 -18.48
CA GLY A 11 30.33 1.00 -17.69
C GLY A 11 31.59 1.22 -18.53
N ILE A 12 31.85 0.33 -19.50
CA ILE A 12 33.01 0.39 -20.39
C ILE A 12 32.88 1.55 -21.39
N CYS A 13 31.72 1.70 -22.03
CA CYS A 13 31.47 2.81 -22.96
C CYS A 13 31.55 4.16 -22.24
N LYS A 14 31.03 4.23 -21.01
CA LYS A 14 31.10 5.44 -20.17
C LYS A 14 32.55 5.89 -19.92
N GLN A 15 33.46 4.95 -19.65
CA GLN A 15 34.90 5.26 -19.51
C GLN A 15 35.51 5.81 -20.80
N LYS A 16 35.04 5.31 -21.96
CA LYS A 16 35.42 5.81 -23.29
C LYS A 16 34.67 7.08 -23.73
N ARG A 17 33.89 7.70 -22.84
CA ARG A 17 33.01 8.87 -23.11
C ARG A 17 31.97 8.64 -24.20
N VAL A 18 31.60 7.39 -24.45
CA VAL A 18 30.51 7.00 -25.33
C VAL A 18 29.32 6.59 -24.46
N CYS A 19 28.17 7.24 -24.64
CA CYS A 19 26.97 6.88 -23.88
C CYS A 19 26.16 5.82 -24.63
N CYS A 20 26.21 4.58 -24.14
CA CYS A 20 25.37 3.48 -24.62
C CYS A 20 24.60 2.87 -23.46
N SER A 21 23.35 2.46 -23.70
CA SER A 21 22.53 1.77 -22.70
C SER A 21 23.06 0.36 -22.44
N ALA A 22 23.06 -0.05 -21.17
CA ALA A 22 23.35 -1.42 -20.79
C ALA A 22 22.13 -2.32 -21.04
N VAL A 23 22.38 -3.50 -21.60
CA VAL A 23 21.38 -4.54 -21.83
C VAL A 23 21.51 -5.66 -20.80
N VAL A 24 22.73 -5.93 -20.36
CA VAL A 24 23.05 -6.90 -19.31
C VAL A 24 23.86 -6.28 -18.18
N TRP A 25 23.78 -6.89 -17.01
CA TRP A 25 24.57 -6.61 -15.83
C TRP A 25 25.48 -7.82 -15.56
N CYS A 26 26.79 -7.58 -15.47
CA CYS A 26 27.74 -8.61 -15.06
C CYS A 26 27.85 -8.62 -13.53
N THR A 27 27.60 -9.78 -12.93
CA THR A 27 27.45 -9.91 -11.48
C THR A 27 28.79 -9.88 -10.73
N GLU A 28 29.87 -10.25 -11.40
CA GLU A 28 31.23 -10.28 -10.88
C GLU A 28 31.90 -8.92 -11.06
N CYS A 29 31.77 -8.32 -12.25
CA CYS A 29 32.30 -6.99 -12.56
C CYS A 29 31.51 -5.84 -11.92
N HIS A 30 30.30 -6.11 -11.41
CA HIS A 30 29.37 -5.11 -10.87
C HIS A 30 29.15 -3.92 -11.81
N ASN A 31 29.01 -4.20 -13.11
CA ASN A 31 28.89 -3.19 -14.15
C ASN A 31 27.87 -3.61 -15.22
N GLY A 32 27.15 -2.62 -15.76
CA GLY A 32 26.29 -2.79 -16.92
C GLY A 32 27.10 -2.84 -18.22
N LEU A 33 26.69 -3.67 -19.18
CA LEU A 33 27.32 -3.85 -20.48
C LEU A 33 26.25 -3.66 -21.59
N CYS A 34 26.60 -2.92 -22.64
CA CYS A 34 25.83 -2.93 -23.89
C CYS A 34 26.11 -4.22 -24.68
N SER A 35 25.32 -4.51 -25.71
CA SER A 35 25.44 -5.77 -26.48
C SER A 35 26.84 -6.00 -27.05
N GLU A 36 27.52 -4.95 -27.51
CA GLU A 36 28.89 -5.06 -28.05
C GLU A 36 29.92 -5.35 -26.95
N CYS A 37 29.80 -4.66 -25.82
CA CYS A 37 30.68 -4.88 -24.67
C CYS A 37 30.43 -6.24 -24.02
N GLN A 38 29.20 -6.75 -24.06
CA GLN A 38 28.86 -8.10 -23.63
C GLN A 38 29.60 -9.13 -24.47
N ASN A 39 29.49 -9.06 -25.80
CA ASN A 39 30.15 -10.03 -26.69
C ASN A 39 31.66 -10.14 -26.42
N ASN A 40 32.32 -8.99 -26.28
CA ASN A 40 33.76 -8.97 -25.97
C ASN A 40 34.05 -9.46 -24.54
N HIS A 41 33.18 -9.15 -23.58
CA HIS A 41 33.32 -9.59 -22.19
C HIS A 41 33.16 -11.10 -22.07
N ASP A 42 32.21 -11.71 -22.77
CA ASP A 42 31.95 -13.15 -22.70
C ASP A 42 33.10 -13.97 -23.30
N VAL A 43 33.82 -13.42 -24.29
CA VAL A 43 35.03 -14.03 -24.88
C VAL A 43 36.22 -14.00 -23.91
N VAL A 44 36.39 -12.89 -23.17
CA VAL A 44 37.57 -12.67 -22.32
C VAL A 44 37.36 -13.20 -20.89
N MET A 45 36.13 -13.11 -20.38
CA MET A 45 35.76 -13.42 -19.00
C MET A 45 34.82 -14.61 -18.94
N THR A 46 35.35 -15.79 -19.26
CA THR A 46 34.59 -17.05 -19.39
C THR A 46 33.88 -17.51 -18.12
N ASN A 47 34.27 -17.00 -16.95
CA ASN A 47 33.72 -17.39 -15.65
C ASN A 47 32.74 -16.37 -15.08
N HIS A 48 32.40 -15.32 -15.84
CA HIS A 48 31.46 -14.30 -15.39
C HIS A 48 30.04 -14.61 -15.83
N SER A 49 29.09 -14.31 -14.96
CA SER A 49 27.67 -14.52 -15.18
C SER A 49 26.99 -13.19 -15.47
N THR A 50 26.15 -13.17 -16.50
CA THR A 50 25.38 -11.99 -16.87
C THR A 50 23.88 -12.23 -16.71
N ILE A 51 23.17 -11.19 -16.31
CA ILE A 51 21.70 -11.15 -16.23
C ILE A 51 21.20 -9.88 -16.92
N THR A 52 19.96 -9.84 -17.39
CA THR A 52 19.45 -8.61 -18.01
C THR A 52 19.38 -7.48 -16.99
N VAL A 53 19.60 -6.23 -17.44
CA VAL A 53 19.51 -5.06 -16.55
C VAL A 53 18.13 -4.97 -15.91
N ASP A 54 17.06 -5.26 -16.65
CA ASP A 54 15.70 -5.29 -16.12
C ASP A 54 15.54 -6.33 -14.99
N ALA A 55 15.99 -7.57 -15.22
CA ALA A 55 15.94 -8.61 -14.18
C ALA A 55 16.74 -8.20 -12.95
N TYR A 56 17.94 -7.63 -13.14
CA TYR A 56 18.76 -7.14 -12.03
C TYR A 56 18.08 -6.00 -11.26
N LEU A 57 17.49 -5.01 -11.94
CA LEU A 57 16.80 -3.90 -11.30
C LEU A 57 15.62 -4.39 -10.46
N ASN A 58 14.92 -5.41 -10.93
CA ASN A 58 13.79 -6.05 -10.25
C ASN A 58 14.21 -6.99 -9.10
N LEU A 59 15.50 -7.28 -8.92
CA LEU A 59 15.95 -8.06 -7.76
C LEU A 59 15.76 -7.27 -6.45
N PRO A 60 15.27 -7.93 -5.38
CA PRO A 60 15.24 -7.36 -4.04
C PRO A 60 16.63 -6.87 -3.60
N PRO A 61 16.72 -5.75 -2.85
CA PRO A 61 18.00 -5.18 -2.40
C PRO A 61 18.88 -6.19 -1.64
N PHE A 62 18.29 -7.07 -0.85
CA PHE A 62 19.03 -8.08 -0.09
C PHE A 62 19.75 -9.08 -1.02
N ILE A 63 19.14 -9.46 -2.15
CA ILE A 63 19.76 -10.36 -3.14
C ILE A 63 20.95 -9.67 -3.80
N LYS A 64 20.81 -8.38 -4.12
CA LYS A 64 21.90 -7.57 -4.70
C LYS A 64 23.12 -7.45 -3.78
N SER A 65 22.92 -7.58 -2.47
CA SER A 65 23.99 -7.53 -1.46
C SER A 65 24.61 -8.88 -1.13
N LEU A 66 24.11 -9.99 -1.70
CA LEU A 66 24.68 -11.30 -1.40
C LEU A 66 26.09 -11.43 -1.99
N PRO A 67 27.07 -11.93 -1.22
CA PRO A 67 28.40 -12.17 -1.75
C PRO A 67 28.34 -13.32 -2.76
N LEU A 68 28.77 -13.06 -3.99
CA LEU A 68 28.88 -14.07 -5.06
C LEU A 68 30.26 -14.75 -5.08
N VAL A 69 31.22 -14.16 -4.36
CA VAL A 69 32.58 -14.64 -4.22
C VAL A 69 32.93 -14.85 -2.75
N CYS A 70 33.82 -15.81 -2.50
CA CYS A 70 34.40 -16.07 -1.20
C CYS A 70 35.22 -14.84 -0.75
N LYS A 71 34.98 -14.38 0.48
CA LYS A 71 35.68 -13.22 1.06
C LYS A 71 37.19 -13.44 1.22
N GLU A 72 37.59 -14.66 1.58
CA GLU A 72 38.99 -15.00 1.86
C GLU A 72 39.81 -15.21 0.58
N HIS A 73 39.19 -15.82 -0.44
CA HIS A 73 39.92 -16.29 -1.62
C HIS A 73 39.56 -15.53 -2.91
N ASN A 74 38.55 -14.65 -2.86
CA ASN A 74 37.99 -13.95 -4.01
C ASN A 74 37.69 -14.88 -5.21
N LYS A 75 37.24 -16.10 -4.91
CA LYS A 75 36.83 -17.13 -5.88
C LYS A 75 35.33 -17.33 -5.84
N LYS A 76 34.75 -17.79 -6.95
CA LYS A 76 33.33 -18.12 -7.06
C LYS A 76 32.91 -19.09 -5.96
N LEU A 77 31.72 -18.89 -5.43
CA LEU A 77 31.08 -19.83 -4.52
C LEU A 77 30.44 -20.94 -5.36
N GLU A 78 30.86 -22.18 -5.13
CA GLU A 78 30.48 -23.33 -5.96
C GLU A 78 29.82 -24.43 -5.14
N LYS A 79 30.05 -24.47 -3.82
CA LYS A 79 29.56 -25.50 -2.91
C LYS A 79 28.76 -24.91 -1.77
N TYR A 80 27.89 -25.73 -1.19
CA TYR A 80 27.10 -25.40 -0.02
C TYR A 80 27.29 -26.45 1.07
N CYS A 81 27.51 -26.01 2.32
CA CYS A 81 27.63 -26.90 3.47
C CYS A 81 26.37 -26.79 4.32
N PHE A 82 25.68 -27.90 4.56
CA PHE A 82 24.48 -27.95 5.40
C PHE A 82 24.79 -27.77 6.90
N ASP A 83 25.91 -28.30 7.40
CA ASP A 83 26.28 -28.18 8.82
C ASP A 83 26.57 -26.73 9.21
N HIS A 84 27.19 -25.98 8.30
CA HIS A 84 27.58 -24.58 8.50
C HIS A 84 26.58 -23.59 7.90
N ASN A 85 25.57 -24.10 7.18
CA ASN A 85 24.53 -23.35 6.49
C ASN A 85 25.08 -22.19 5.64
N THR A 86 26.18 -22.44 4.92
CA THR A 86 26.91 -21.39 4.17
C THR A 86 27.41 -21.89 2.82
N PRO A 87 27.35 -21.06 1.76
CA PRO A 87 28.07 -21.31 0.52
C PRO A 87 29.57 -21.02 0.68
N PHE A 88 30.41 -21.73 -0.08
CA PHE A 88 31.86 -21.60 -0.03
C PHE A 88 32.54 -21.95 -1.38
N CYS A 89 33.81 -21.57 -1.54
CA CYS A 89 34.62 -21.87 -2.73
C CYS A 89 35.44 -23.15 -2.56
N LEU A 90 35.97 -23.71 -3.66
CA LEU A 90 36.75 -24.96 -3.62
C LEU A 90 37.96 -24.92 -2.65
N LEU A 91 38.64 -23.78 -2.50
CA LEU A 91 39.76 -23.65 -1.56
C LEU A 91 39.31 -23.72 -0.09
N CYS A 92 38.11 -23.25 0.22
CA CYS A 92 37.53 -23.43 1.56
C CYS A 92 37.15 -24.90 1.81
N ASN A 93 36.87 -25.68 0.76
CA ASN A 93 36.58 -27.10 0.87
C ASN A 93 37.73 -27.84 1.54
N GLU A 94 38.94 -27.61 1.03
CA GLU A 94 40.16 -28.28 1.47
C GLU A 94 40.62 -27.80 2.85
N LYS A 95 40.40 -26.52 3.18
CA LYS A 95 40.96 -25.90 4.39
C LYS A 95 40.02 -25.93 5.61
N TYR A 96 38.71 -25.79 5.40
CA TYR A 96 37.75 -25.59 6.49
C TYR A 96 36.60 -26.60 6.48
N HIS A 97 36.34 -27.26 5.35
CA HIS A 97 35.25 -28.21 5.19
C HIS A 97 35.73 -29.64 4.87
N GLU A 98 37.00 -29.96 5.16
CA GLU A 98 37.60 -31.28 4.92
C GLU A 98 36.78 -32.40 5.57
N TYR A 99 36.30 -32.15 6.80
CA TYR A 99 35.49 -33.11 7.57
C TYR A 99 33.98 -33.03 7.28
N CYS A 100 33.53 -32.10 6.43
CA CYS A 100 32.10 -31.90 6.13
C CYS A 100 31.62 -32.68 4.90
N ALA A 101 32.40 -33.67 4.42
CA ALA A 101 32.16 -34.32 3.13
C ALA A 101 30.72 -34.82 2.92
N ALA A 102 30.04 -35.29 3.97
CA ALA A 102 28.66 -35.78 3.89
C ALA A 102 27.60 -34.66 3.81
N ALA A 103 27.93 -33.45 4.26
CA ALA A 103 27.04 -32.30 4.33
C ALA A 103 27.31 -31.27 3.23
N VAL A 104 28.19 -31.57 2.27
CA VAL A 104 28.59 -30.67 1.19
C VAL A 104 27.91 -31.08 -0.12
N VAL A 105 27.31 -30.11 -0.80
CA VAL A 105 26.68 -30.29 -2.12
C VAL A 105 27.11 -29.19 -3.09
N ASP A 106 27.15 -29.50 -4.38
CA ASP A 106 27.43 -28.52 -5.42
C ASP A 106 26.21 -27.63 -5.65
N LEU A 107 26.41 -26.31 -5.67
CA LEU A 107 25.34 -25.33 -5.88
C LEU A 107 24.65 -25.53 -7.24
N ASP A 108 25.39 -25.88 -8.28
CA ASP A 108 24.85 -26.12 -9.61
C ASP A 108 23.88 -27.31 -9.64
N THR A 109 24.01 -28.27 -8.71
CA THR A 109 23.07 -29.39 -8.56
C THR A 109 21.91 -29.06 -7.62
N MET A 110 22.20 -28.29 -6.56
CA MET A 110 21.22 -27.93 -5.53
C MET A 110 20.21 -26.89 -6.03
N ILE A 111 20.67 -25.88 -6.78
CA ILE A 111 19.82 -24.77 -7.25
C ILE A 111 18.66 -25.27 -8.13
N PRO A 112 18.88 -26.14 -9.14
CA PRO A 112 17.78 -26.70 -9.91
C PRO A 112 16.77 -27.47 -9.05
N ASN A 113 17.25 -28.29 -8.10
CA ASN A 113 16.41 -29.09 -7.21
C ASN A 113 15.56 -28.22 -6.26
N ILE A 114 16.12 -27.11 -5.80
CA ILE A 114 15.37 -26.10 -5.03
C ILE A 114 14.32 -25.44 -5.91
N LYS A 115 14.69 -25.04 -7.13
CA LYS A 115 13.75 -24.38 -8.07
C LYS A 115 12.61 -25.28 -8.49
N SER A 116 12.84 -26.58 -8.63
CA SER A 116 11.82 -27.58 -8.96
C SER A 116 11.12 -28.18 -7.73
N SER A 117 11.47 -27.73 -6.52
CA SER A 117 10.89 -28.26 -5.29
C SER A 117 9.39 -27.93 -5.21
N PRO A 118 8.51 -28.93 -5.06
CA PRO A 118 7.07 -28.71 -4.87
C PRO A 118 6.77 -27.84 -3.64
N ALA A 119 7.65 -27.87 -2.62
CA ALA A 119 7.49 -27.04 -1.43
C ALA A 119 7.63 -25.55 -1.76
N ILE A 120 8.62 -25.20 -2.59
CA ILE A 120 8.85 -23.80 -3.01
C ILE A 120 7.77 -23.34 -3.96
N GLU A 121 7.33 -24.19 -4.88
CA GLU A 121 6.19 -23.92 -5.74
C GLU A 121 4.92 -23.65 -4.91
N ASN A 122 4.63 -24.50 -3.93
CA ASN A 122 3.48 -24.33 -3.04
C ASN A 122 3.55 -23.04 -2.21
N ILE A 123 4.74 -22.67 -1.71
CA ILE A 123 4.95 -21.36 -1.06
C ILE A 123 4.63 -20.23 -2.03
N GLY A 124 5.10 -20.33 -3.29
CA GLY A 124 4.80 -19.36 -4.33
C GLY A 124 3.30 -19.22 -4.63
N ILE A 125 2.57 -20.34 -4.67
CA ILE A 125 1.11 -20.37 -4.85
C ILE A 125 0.42 -19.69 -3.67
N LYS A 126 0.74 -20.08 -2.43
CA LYS A 126 0.16 -19.48 -1.22
C LYS A 126 0.43 -17.99 -1.12
N LEU A 127 1.63 -17.53 -1.50
CA LEU A 127 1.95 -16.11 -1.54
C LEU A 127 1.07 -15.36 -2.55
N LYS A 128 0.83 -15.93 -3.73
CA LYS A 128 -0.08 -15.35 -4.73
C LYS A 128 -1.53 -15.29 -4.21
N GLU A 129 -1.99 -16.33 -3.53
CA GLU A 129 -3.32 -16.36 -2.90
C GLU A 129 -3.46 -15.26 -1.85
N ILE A 130 -2.46 -15.11 -0.96
CA ILE A 130 -2.43 -14.05 0.05
C ILE A 130 -2.52 -12.68 -0.62
N VAL A 131 -1.74 -12.45 -1.69
CA VAL A 131 -1.81 -11.19 -2.45
C VAL A 131 -3.22 -10.96 -3.01
N GLY A 132 -3.87 -11.99 -3.56
CA GLY A 132 -5.24 -11.90 -4.06
C GLY A 132 -6.26 -11.57 -2.96
N ILE A 133 -6.15 -12.22 -1.79
CA ILE A 133 -7.00 -11.94 -0.62
C ILE A 133 -6.82 -10.51 -0.16
N LEU A 134 -5.57 -10.02 -0.06
CA LEU A 134 -5.27 -8.65 0.36
C LEU A 134 -5.83 -7.62 -0.62
N GLN A 135 -5.78 -7.90 -1.94
CA GLN A 135 -6.38 -7.03 -2.95
C GLN A 135 -7.90 -6.98 -2.80
N LYS A 136 -8.57 -8.12 -2.61
CA LYS A 136 -10.02 -8.18 -2.37
C LYS A 136 -10.40 -7.42 -1.10
N LEU A 137 -9.69 -7.66 0.01
CA LEU A 137 -9.93 -6.98 1.29
C LEU A 137 -9.80 -5.45 1.14
N ARG A 138 -8.84 -4.98 0.34
CA ARG A 138 -8.69 -3.55 0.02
C ARG A 138 -9.91 -2.99 -0.71
N LEU A 139 -10.44 -3.73 -1.69
CA LEU A 139 -11.63 -3.33 -2.45
C LEU A 139 -12.88 -3.33 -1.57
N ASP A 140 -13.12 -4.40 -0.81
CA ASP A 140 -14.25 -4.53 0.10
C ASP A 140 -14.24 -3.41 1.16
N ARG A 141 -13.06 -3.05 1.68
CA ARG A 141 -12.90 -1.91 2.59
C ARG A 141 -13.33 -0.60 1.93
N SER A 142 -12.94 -0.38 0.68
CA SER A 142 -13.31 0.83 -0.07
C SER A 142 -14.83 0.91 -0.27
N GLU A 143 -15.46 -0.19 -0.66
CA GLU A 143 -16.92 -0.25 -0.86
C GLU A 143 -17.68 0.00 0.46
N ASN A 144 -17.21 -0.62 1.55
CA ASN A 144 -17.81 -0.44 2.86
C ASN A 144 -17.74 1.01 3.36
N LEU A 145 -16.63 1.72 3.08
CA LEU A 145 -16.50 3.14 3.43
C LEU A 145 -17.50 4.00 2.65
N LEU A 146 -17.72 3.74 1.36
CA LEU A 146 -18.71 4.45 0.56
C LEU A 146 -20.14 4.23 1.11
N LYS A 147 -20.50 2.99 1.44
CA LYS A 147 -21.80 2.66 2.05
C LYS A 147 -22.00 3.35 3.40
N LEU A 148 -20.95 3.39 4.23
CA LEU A 148 -20.96 4.10 5.51
C LEU A 148 -21.21 5.59 5.32
N GLU A 149 -20.57 6.21 4.33
CA GLU A 149 -20.73 7.62 4.02
C GLU A 149 -22.14 7.94 3.50
N GLU A 150 -22.68 7.11 2.61
CA GLU A 150 -24.08 7.23 2.16
C GLU A 150 -25.08 7.13 3.32
N ASN A 151 -24.86 6.19 4.24
CA ASN A 151 -25.70 6.03 5.42
C ASN A 151 -25.59 7.23 6.37
N ARG A 152 -24.38 7.78 6.54
CA ARG A 152 -24.15 9.01 7.31
C ARG A 152 -24.98 10.17 6.74
N ILE A 153 -24.96 10.36 5.42
CA ILE A 153 -25.74 11.41 4.74
C ILE A 153 -27.24 11.17 4.93
N LYS A 154 -27.72 9.93 4.74
CA LYS A 154 -29.14 9.57 4.93
C LYS A 154 -29.62 9.86 6.35
N ILE A 155 -28.84 9.47 7.36
CA ILE A 155 -29.18 9.73 8.77
C ILE A 155 -29.19 11.24 9.04
N LYS A 156 -28.19 11.97 8.56
CA LYS A 156 -28.14 13.43 8.71
C LYS A 156 -29.37 14.11 8.12
N ASN A 157 -29.77 13.73 6.89
CA ASN A 157 -30.95 14.29 6.24
C ASN A 157 -32.24 13.97 7.00
N LYS A 158 -32.36 12.76 7.57
CA LYS A 158 -33.51 12.40 8.41
C LYS A 158 -33.57 13.25 9.69
N ILE A 159 -32.43 13.51 10.32
CA ILE A 159 -32.36 14.37 11.51
C ILE A 159 -32.77 15.81 11.16
N GLU A 160 -32.27 16.36 10.06
CA GLU A 160 -32.65 17.71 9.60
C GLU A 160 -34.14 17.82 9.29
N LEU A 161 -34.70 16.82 8.60
CA LEU A 161 -36.13 16.76 8.32
C LEU A 161 -36.96 16.68 9.60
N PHE A 162 -36.57 15.82 10.54
CA PHE A 162 -37.25 15.68 11.82
C PHE A 162 -37.23 16.99 12.62
N ARG A 163 -36.08 17.67 12.63
CA ARG A 163 -35.93 18.99 13.28
C ARG A 163 -36.85 20.03 12.64
N LYS A 164 -36.91 20.06 11.31
CA LYS A 164 -37.80 20.97 10.58
C LYS A 164 -39.27 20.73 10.95
N ASN A 165 -39.71 19.47 10.95
CA ASN A 165 -41.08 19.12 11.30
C ASN A 165 -41.44 19.52 12.74
N ILE A 166 -40.53 19.31 13.71
CA ILE A 166 -40.76 19.75 15.09
C ILE A 166 -40.91 21.27 15.18
N ASN A 167 -40.04 22.02 14.50
CA ASN A 167 -40.13 23.48 14.52
C ASN A 167 -41.44 23.97 13.89
N GLU A 168 -41.87 23.37 12.78
CA GLU A 168 -43.16 23.71 12.15
C GLU A 168 -44.35 23.45 13.08
N GLU A 169 -44.37 22.33 13.81
CA GLU A 169 -45.40 22.04 14.82
C GLU A 169 -45.38 23.04 15.98
N ILE A 170 -44.19 23.42 16.47
CA ILE A 170 -44.05 24.43 17.53
C ILE A 170 -44.59 25.78 17.05
N ASP A 171 -44.24 26.21 15.84
CA ASP A 171 -44.71 27.47 15.26
C ASP A 171 -46.24 27.48 15.11
N ASN A 172 -46.84 26.36 14.68
CA ASN A 172 -48.29 26.21 14.61
C ASN A 172 -48.95 26.35 15.99
N TYR A 173 -48.42 25.66 17.02
CA TYR A 173 -48.96 25.79 18.38
C TYR A 173 -48.80 27.20 18.95
N MET A 174 -47.69 27.88 18.66
CA MET A 174 -47.51 29.28 19.08
C MET A 174 -48.56 30.19 18.44
N GLN A 175 -48.84 30.00 17.15
CA GLN A 175 -49.87 30.77 16.44
C GLN A 175 -51.27 30.52 17.01
N ASP A 176 -51.61 29.28 17.33
CA ASP A 176 -52.88 28.92 17.97
C ASP A 176 -53.05 29.58 19.34
N VAL A 177 -51.98 29.62 20.14
CA VAL A 177 -51.97 30.30 21.45
C VAL A 177 -52.17 31.80 21.28
N ASP A 178 -51.47 32.45 20.35
CA ASP A 178 -51.60 33.88 20.10
C ASP A 178 -53.03 34.25 19.68
N LEU A 179 -53.63 33.44 18.79
CA LEU A 179 -55.03 33.61 18.37
C LEU A 179 -56.00 33.46 19.55
N ALA A 180 -55.78 32.48 20.42
CA ALA A 180 -56.61 32.27 21.61
C ALA A 180 -56.49 33.43 22.61
N VAL A 181 -55.29 33.99 22.79
CA VAL A 181 -55.05 35.16 23.64
C VAL A 181 -55.78 36.39 23.11
N GLU A 182 -55.67 36.70 21.82
CA GLU A 182 -56.34 37.87 21.22
C GLU A 182 -57.87 37.73 21.23
N LYS A 183 -58.40 36.52 21.04
CA LYS A 183 -59.83 36.24 21.21
C LYS A 183 -60.27 36.50 22.65
N THR A 184 -59.52 36.00 23.62
CA THR A 184 -59.85 36.19 25.06
C THR A 184 -59.80 37.68 25.44
N LYS A 185 -58.81 38.41 24.92
CA LYS A 185 -58.66 39.85 25.13
C LYS A 185 -59.83 40.64 24.57
N THR A 186 -60.26 40.35 23.34
CA THR A 186 -61.43 41.00 22.72
C THR A 186 -62.72 40.70 23.48
N GLU A 187 -62.90 39.47 23.99
CA GLU A 187 -64.04 39.12 24.86
C GLU A 187 -64.03 39.93 26.16
N ILE A 188 -62.86 40.08 26.82
CA ILE A 188 -62.70 40.91 28.02
C ILE A 188 -63.03 42.38 27.74
N ASP A 189 -62.50 42.95 26.65
CA ASP A 189 -62.75 44.34 26.27
C ASP A 189 -64.25 44.61 26.02
N GLN A 190 -64.94 43.67 25.38
CA GLN A 190 -66.40 43.74 25.18
C GLN A 190 -67.16 43.73 26.52
N LEU A 191 -66.79 42.83 27.44
CA LEU A 191 -67.40 42.75 28.77
C LEU A 191 -67.18 44.04 29.56
N LEU A 192 -65.95 44.58 29.56
CA LEU A 192 -65.63 45.85 30.20
C LEU A 192 -66.45 47.01 29.61
N GLY A 193 -66.55 47.10 28.29
CA GLY A 193 -67.37 48.11 27.60
C GLY A 193 -68.85 48.04 27.98
N ASN A 194 -69.40 46.82 28.11
CA ASN A 194 -70.78 46.61 28.54
C ASN A 194 -71.03 47.03 30.00
N ILE A 195 -70.07 46.78 30.90
CA ILE A 195 -70.15 47.21 32.31
C ILE A 195 -70.12 48.73 32.42
N VAL A 196 -69.23 49.41 31.68
CA VAL A 196 -69.13 50.87 31.66
C VAL A 196 -70.44 51.49 31.17
N LYS A 197 -71.04 50.97 30.10
CA LYS A 197 -72.34 51.43 29.59
C LYS A 197 -73.45 51.27 30.64
N LYS A 198 -73.56 50.11 31.30
CA LYS A 198 -74.56 49.86 32.37
C LYS A 198 -74.41 50.83 33.55
N ARG A 199 -73.18 51.18 33.95
CA ARG A 199 -72.95 52.16 35.02
C ARG A 199 -73.31 53.58 34.59
N GLY A 200 -72.99 54.00 33.36
CA GLY A 200 -73.35 55.31 32.84
C GLY A 200 -74.86 55.56 32.72
N SER A 201 -75.66 54.51 32.45
CA SER A 201 -77.12 54.58 32.41
C SER A 201 -77.77 54.72 33.80
N ASN A 202 -77.12 54.24 34.87
CA ASN A 202 -77.64 54.28 36.24
C ASN A 202 -77.37 55.60 36.99
N VAL A 203 -76.53 56.50 36.45
CA VAL A 203 -76.18 57.79 37.08
C VAL A 203 -77.12 58.93 36.67
N ARG A 204 -78.09 58.68 35.78
CA ARG A 204 -78.99 59.73 35.23
C ARG A 204 -80.33 59.91 35.96
N ILE A 205 -80.46 59.41 37.18
CA ILE A 205 -81.66 59.58 38.02
C ILE A 205 -81.27 60.16 39.38
N LYS A 206 -81.17 61.49 39.43
CA LYS A 206 -81.79 62.38 40.43
C LYS A 206 -81.41 63.82 40.16
#